data_AF-A0A920NEZ2-F1
#
_entry.id   AF-A0A920NEZ2-F1
#
_cell.length_a   1.000
_cell.length_b   1.000
_cell.length_c   1.000
_cell.angle_alpha   90.00
_cell.angle_beta   90.00
_cell.angle_gamma   90.00
#
_symmetry.space_group_name_H-M   'P 1'
#
loop_
_entity.id
_entity.type
_entity.pdbx_description
1 polymer ?
#
loop_
_entity_poly.entity_id
_entity_poly.type
_entity_poly.pdbx_seq_one_letter_code
_entity_poly.pdbx_strand_id
1 'polypeptide(L)'
;MAEDDIAAKQHSTLNRLNIVMDMLFNEQSLYEDGSIDKVVDKLRQKKLAYDKDGAVWFAVKGLGGLDDRVIVKSTGEPTYRLPDIAYHCNKMERKFDIVIDVLGADHKDSFPDVILGVKAMGYEYDRIKLLMHQFVNFKGANG
;
A
#
# COMPACT_ATOMS: atom_id res chain seq x y z
N MET A 1 -7.49 -13.89 20.09
CA MET A 1 -8.01 -13.22 21.32
C MET A 1 -7.81 -11.71 21.28
N ALA A 2 -6.59 -11.16 21.21
CA ALA A 2 -6.43 -9.69 21.17
C ALA A 2 -6.85 -9.05 19.83
N GLU A 3 -6.50 -9.66 18.69
CA GLU A 3 -6.85 -9.14 17.35
C GLU A 3 -8.36 -9.22 17.07
N ASP A 4 -8.99 -10.35 17.40
CA ASP A 4 -10.43 -10.54 17.23
C ASP A 4 -11.24 -9.51 18.04
N ASP A 5 -10.79 -9.22 19.27
CA ASP A 5 -11.43 -8.21 20.13
C ASP A 5 -11.24 -6.79 19.57
N ILE A 6 -10.10 -6.48 18.96
CA ILE A 6 -9.86 -5.19 18.31
C ILE A 6 -10.74 -5.05 17.07
N ALA A 7 -10.78 -6.09 16.21
CA ALA A 7 -11.61 -6.11 15.01
C ALA A 7 -13.10 -5.97 15.36
N ALA A 8 -13.58 -6.66 16.41
CA ALA A 8 -14.95 -6.53 16.89
C ALA A 8 -15.28 -5.12 17.36
N LYS A 9 -14.36 -4.45 18.07
CA LYS A 9 -14.53 -3.05 18.50
C LYS A 9 -14.53 -2.07 17.32
N GLN A 10 -13.66 -2.29 16.33
CA GLN A 10 -13.65 -1.51 15.09
C GLN A 10 -14.98 -1.64 14.34
N HIS A 11 -15.48 -2.88 14.19
CA HIS A 11 -16.76 -3.14 13.51
C HIS A 11 -17.95 -2.51 14.26
N SER A 12 -18.00 -2.63 15.59
CA SER A 12 -19.03 -1.96 16.40
C SER A 12 -19.00 -0.44 16.22
N THR A 13 -17.81 0.15 16.14
CA THR A 13 -17.65 1.60 15.92
C THR A 13 -18.12 2.01 14.52
N LEU A 14 -17.74 1.27 13.48
CA LEU A 14 -18.18 1.53 12.11
C LEU A 14 -19.71 1.43 11.97
N ASN A 15 -20.32 0.42 12.58
CA ASN A 15 -21.78 0.26 12.58
C ASN A 15 -22.50 1.43 13.27
N ARG A 16 -21.95 1.95 14.38
CA ARG A 16 -22.49 3.15 15.03
C ARG A 16 -22.41 4.41 14.16
N LEU A 17 -21.49 4.45 13.20
CA LEU A 17 -21.35 5.52 12.22
C LEU A 17 -22.12 5.23 10.92
N ASN A 18 -22.93 4.18 10.88
CA ASN A 18 -23.63 3.68 9.69
C ASN A 18 -22.67 3.37 8.52
N ILE A 19 -21.46 2.90 8.83
CA ILE A 19 -20.47 2.44 7.84
C ILE A 19 -20.45 0.92 7.85
N VAL A 20 -20.74 0.31 6.71
CA VAL A 20 -20.69 -1.15 6.50
C VAL A 20 -19.58 -1.44 5.49
N MET A 21 -18.62 -2.29 5.89
CA MET A 21 -17.52 -2.72 5.01
C MET A 21 -17.88 -4.07 4.39
N ASP A 22 -17.93 -4.15 3.06
CA ASP A 22 -18.18 -5.42 2.36
C ASP A 22 -17.01 -6.41 2.53
N MET A 23 -15.78 -5.89 2.67
CA MET A 23 -14.57 -6.68 2.82
C MET A 23 -13.59 -5.98 3.75
N LEU A 24 -13.14 -6.71 4.77
CA LEU A 24 -11.96 -6.36 5.56
C LEU A 24 -10.77 -7.13 5.00
N PHE A 25 -9.70 -6.41 4.67
CA PHE A 25 -8.49 -7.00 4.10
C PHE A 25 -7.37 -7.02 5.14
N ASN A 26 -6.74 -8.18 5.31
CA ASN A 26 -5.60 -8.33 6.21
C ASN A 26 -4.30 -8.31 5.40
N GLU A 27 -3.40 -7.38 5.70
CA GLU A 27 -2.09 -7.30 5.05
C GLU A 27 -1.29 -8.62 5.19
N GLN A 28 -1.42 -9.31 6.33
CA GLN A 28 -0.78 -10.60 6.58
C GLN A 28 -1.10 -11.64 5.49
N SER A 29 -2.30 -11.58 4.91
CA SER A 29 -2.70 -12.48 3.83
C SER A 29 -1.82 -12.34 2.58
N LEU A 30 -1.26 -11.16 2.31
CA LEU A 30 -0.34 -10.92 1.18
C LEU A 30 1.02 -11.60 1.37
N TYR A 31 1.43 -11.79 2.62
CA TYR A 31 2.65 -12.52 2.96
C TYR A 31 2.39 -14.03 2.85
N GLU A 32 1.26 -14.50 3.37
CA GLU A 32 0.89 -15.92 3.37
C GLU A 32 0.59 -16.47 1.96
N ASP A 33 -0.02 -15.67 1.08
CA ASP A 33 -0.36 -16.07 -0.29
C ASP A 33 0.79 -15.87 -1.31
N GLY A 34 1.95 -15.41 -0.82
CA GLY A 34 3.16 -15.14 -1.60
C GLY A 34 3.03 -13.95 -2.57
N SER A 35 2.03 -13.07 -2.40
CA SER A 35 1.87 -11.88 -3.24
C SER A 35 3.08 -10.95 -3.13
N ILE A 36 3.67 -10.83 -1.94
CA ILE A 36 4.89 -10.05 -1.72
C ILE A 36 6.04 -10.56 -2.60
N ASP A 37 6.32 -11.87 -2.55
CA ASP A 37 7.41 -12.48 -3.31
C ASP A 37 7.17 -12.37 -4.83
N LYS A 38 5.91 -12.57 -5.27
CA LYS A 38 5.52 -12.40 -6.68
C LYS A 38 5.81 -10.99 -7.20
N VAL A 39 5.59 -9.96 -6.38
CA VAL A 39 5.93 -8.57 -6.74
C VAL A 39 7.43 -8.42 -6.91
N VAL A 40 8.22 -8.88 -5.93
CA VAL A 40 9.70 -8.78 -5.99
C VAL A 40 10.25 -9.51 -7.23
N ASP A 41 9.80 -10.74 -7.46
CA ASP A 41 10.25 -11.55 -8.59
C ASP A 41 9.91 -10.90 -9.93
N LYS A 42 8.69 -10.36 -10.07
CA LYS A 42 8.28 -9.69 -11.31
C LYS A 42 9.04 -8.38 -11.54
N LEU A 43 9.35 -7.63 -10.48
CA LEU A 43 10.22 -6.46 -10.57
C LEU A 43 11.65 -6.86 -10.99
N ARG A 44 12.20 -7.95 -10.43
CA ARG A 44 13.51 -8.49 -10.82
C ARG A 44 13.54 -8.95 -12.28
N GLN A 45 12.51 -9.67 -12.74
CA GLN A 45 12.39 -10.11 -14.14
C GLN A 45 12.36 -8.93 -15.12
N LYS A 46 11.74 -7.82 -14.72
CA LYS A 46 11.70 -6.58 -15.51
C LYS A 46 12.95 -5.72 -15.38
N LYS A 47 13.97 -6.18 -14.64
CA LYS A 47 15.20 -5.41 -14.31
C LYS A 47 14.89 -4.10 -13.60
N LEU A 48 13.79 -4.06 -12.87
CA LEU A 48 13.33 -2.93 -12.07
C LEU A 48 13.64 -3.13 -10.58
N ALA A 49 14.13 -4.29 -10.15
CA ALA A 49 14.67 -4.49 -8.81
C ALA A 49 16.11 -5.00 -8.86
N TYR A 50 16.95 -4.50 -7.96
CA TYR A 50 18.36 -4.87 -7.84
C TYR A 50 18.80 -4.92 -6.37
N ASP A 51 19.82 -5.72 -6.09
CA ASP A 51 20.39 -5.85 -4.76
C ASP A 51 21.55 -4.85 -4.58
N LYS A 52 21.54 -4.07 -3.50
CA LYS A 52 22.59 -3.11 -3.15
C LYS A 52 22.64 -2.94 -1.63
N ASP A 53 23.85 -2.98 -1.06
CA ASP A 53 24.10 -2.84 0.38
C ASP A 53 23.32 -3.85 1.23
N GLY A 54 23.13 -5.07 0.70
CA GLY A 54 22.35 -6.14 1.34
C GLY A 54 20.83 -5.94 1.30
N ALA A 55 20.35 -4.83 0.71
CA ALA A 55 18.93 -4.52 0.57
C ALA A 55 18.46 -4.70 -0.88
N VAL A 56 17.16 -4.90 -1.08
CA VAL A 56 16.52 -4.91 -2.40
C VAL A 56 15.98 -3.51 -2.70
N TRP A 57 16.45 -2.94 -3.81
CA TRP A 57 16.08 -1.63 -4.30
C TRP A 57 15.16 -1.75 -5.52
N PHE A 58 14.12 -0.95 -5.55
CA PHE A 58 13.22 -0.72 -6.68
C PHE A 58 13.75 0.48 -7.47
N ALA A 59 14.08 0.25 -8.74
CA ALA A 59 14.60 1.21 -9.71
C ALA A 59 13.51 2.17 -10.23
N VAL A 60 12.81 2.84 -9.31
CA VAL A 60 11.67 3.72 -9.59
C VAL A 60 12.09 4.88 -10.50
N LYS A 61 13.35 5.32 -10.39
CA LYS A 61 13.89 6.40 -11.21
C LYS A 61 13.80 6.09 -12.70
N GLY A 62 13.99 4.83 -13.09
CA GLY A 62 13.82 4.36 -14.48
C GLY A 62 12.38 4.45 -15.00
N LEU A 63 11.40 4.59 -14.09
CA LEU A 63 9.97 4.69 -14.41
C LEU A 63 9.44 6.13 -14.34
N GLY A 64 10.31 7.11 -14.09
CA GLY A 64 9.94 8.51 -13.87
C GLY A 64 9.75 8.90 -12.41
N GLY A 65 10.13 8.03 -11.46
CA GLY A 65 10.22 8.37 -10.04
C GLY A 65 11.39 9.32 -9.75
N LEU A 66 11.36 9.94 -8.57
CA LEU A 66 12.40 10.90 -8.17
C LEU A 66 13.74 10.20 -7.89
N ASP A 67 13.71 9.08 -7.18
CA ASP A 67 14.89 8.34 -6.78
C ASP A 67 14.53 6.88 -6.48
N ASP A 68 15.53 6.01 -6.49
CA ASP A 68 15.34 4.59 -6.24
C ASP A 68 14.98 4.33 -4.77
N ARG A 69 14.21 3.27 -4.52
CA ARG A 69 13.58 3.04 -3.22
C ARG A 69 13.87 1.66 -2.69
N VAL A 70 14.24 1.56 -1.42
CA VAL A 70 14.37 0.28 -0.74
C VAL A 70 12.98 -0.34 -0.58
N ILE A 71 12.80 -1.55 -1.10
CA ILE A 71 11.58 -2.37 -0.95
C ILE A 71 11.76 -3.53 0.03
N VAL A 72 13.00 -4.00 0.21
CA VAL A 72 13.38 -4.95 1.27
C VAL A 72 14.67 -4.45 1.92
N LYS A 73 14.67 -4.28 3.24
CA LYS A 73 15.83 -3.84 4.01
C LYS A 73 16.91 -4.92 4.04
N SER A 74 18.12 -4.54 4.46
CA SER A 74 19.21 -5.49 4.71
C SER A 74 18.92 -6.49 5.83
N THR A 75 17.93 -6.22 6.68
CA THR A 75 17.41 -7.15 7.68
C THR A 75 16.51 -8.25 7.10
N GLY A 76 16.14 -8.16 5.81
CA GLY A 76 15.18 -9.05 5.17
C GLY A 76 13.72 -8.60 5.29
N GLU A 77 13.44 -7.56 6.08
CA GLU A 77 12.08 -7.03 6.23
C GLU A 77 11.67 -6.16 5.05
N PRO A 78 10.43 -6.31 4.53
CA PRO A 78 9.92 -5.39 3.53
C PRO A 78 9.65 -4.00 4.11
N THR A 79 9.73 -2.99 3.25
CA THR A 79 9.24 -1.64 3.57
C THR A 79 7.76 -1.54 3.23
N TYR A 80 7.05 -0.56 3.78
CA TYR A 80 5.61 -0.34 3.52
C TYR A 80 5.26 -0.28 2.02
N ARG A 81 6.20 0.08 1.14
CA ARG A 81 5.98 0.16 -0.31
C ARG A 81 5.62 -1.19 -0.90
N LEU A 82 6.24 -2.26 -0.42
CA LEU A 82 6.08 -3.59 -1.01
C LEU A 82 4.68 -4.18 -0.76
N PRO A 83 4.15 -4.24 0.49
CA PRO A 83 2.77 -4.66 0.73
C PRO A 83 1.77 -3.70 0.09
N ASP A 84 2.04 -2.39 0.04
CA ASP A 84 1.18 -1.44 -0.68
C ASP A 84 1.09 -1.79 -2.18
N ILE A 85 2.22 -2.02 -2.86
CA ILE A 85 2.22 -2.42 -4.28
C ILE A 85 1.48 -3.75 -4.47
N ALA A 86 1.73 -4.74 -3.61
CA ALA A 86 1.06 -6.03 -3.67
C ALA A 86 -0.46 -5.90 -3.50
N TYR A 87 -0.89 -5.10 -2.53
CA TYR A 87 -2.30 -4.86 -2.26
C TYR A 87 -3.00 -4.16 -3.43
N HIS A 88 -2.37 -3.14 -4.03
CA HIS A 88 -2.93 -2.47 -5.18
C HIS A 88 -2.97 -3.39 -6.42
N CYS A 89 -1.96 -4.24 -6.62
CA CYS A 89 -2.02 -5.27 -7.66
C CYS A 89 -3.20 -6.23 -7.45
N ASN A 90 -3.40 -6.68 -6.20
CA ASN A 90 -4.54 -7.52 -5.85
C ASN A 90 -5.88 -6.82 -6.11
N LYS A 91 -6.01 -5.52 -5.81
CA LYS A 91 -7.20 -4.72 -6.18
C LYS A 91 -7.41 -4.67 -7.70
N MET A 92 -6.34 -4.50 -8.48
CA MET A 92 -6.44 -4.47 -9.95
C MET A 92 -6.89 -5.82 -10.52
N GLU A 93 -6.45 -6.93 -9.92
CA GLU A 93 -6.85 -8.28 -10.31
C GLU A 93 -8.34 -8.58 -10.06
N ARG A 94 -8.95 -7.88 -9.09
CA ARG A 94 -10.41 -7.93 -8.83
C ARG A 94 -11.23 -7.19 -9.90
N LYS A 95 -10.58 -6.51 -10.85
CA LYS A 95 -11.18 -5.86 -12.03
C LYS A 95 -12.18 -4.74 -11.71
N PHE A 96 -11.94 -3.97 -10.65
CA PHE A 96 -12.74 -2.78 -10.38
C PHE A 96 -12.62 -1.75 -11.52
N ASP A 97 -13.71 -1.03 -11.79
CA ASP A 97 -13.72 0.08 -12.74
C ASP A 97 -13.03 1.32 -12.16
N ILE A 98 -13.20 1.55 -10.84
CA ILE A 98 -12.63 2.67 -10.10
C ILE A 98 -12.13 2.14 -8.76
N VAL A 99 -10.94 2.59 -8.35
CA VAL A 99 -10.38 2.37 -7.01
C VAL A 99 -10.17 3.74 -6.38
N ILE A 100 -10.82 4.01 -5.25
CA ILE A 100 -10.64 5.27 -4.51
C ILE A 100 -9.92 4.97 -3.21
N ASP A 101 -8.69 5.48 -3.07
CA ASP A 101 -7.92 5.40 -1.84
C ASP A 101 -8.10 6.67 -1.03
N VAL A 102 -8.61 6.54 0.19
CA VAL A 102 -8.79 7.66 1.12
C VAL A 102 -7.65 7.62 2.12
N LEU A 103 -6.72 8.58 2.02
CA LEU A 103 -5.50 8.61 2.85
C LEU A 103 -5.33 9.94 3.59
N GLY A 104 -4.64 9.88 4.72
CA GLY A 104 -4.17 11.06 5.45
C GLY A 104 -3.05 11.78 4.71
N ALA A 105 -2.87 13.08 4.99
CA ALA A 105 -1.87 13.91 4.33
C ALA A 105 -0.41 13.45 4.53
N ASP A 106 -0.16 12.63 5.55
CA ASP A 106 1.12 12.00 5.90
C ASP A 106 1.54 10.87 4.94
N HIS A 107 0.63 10.34 4.12
CA HIS A 107 0.90 9.24 3.17
C HIS A 107 1.24 9.71 1.75
N LYS A 108 1.48 11.02 1.55
CA LYS A 108 1.68 11.61 0.23
C LYS A 108 2.95 11.15 -0.48
N ASP A 109 4.02 10.90 0.27
CA ASP A 109 5.35 10.71 -0.30
C ASP A 109 5.58 9.28 -0.81
N SER A 110 4.85 8.31 -0.28
CA SER A 110 4.93 6.90 -0.69
C SER A 110 4.02 6.57 -1.87
N PHE A 111 2.89 7.26 -2.00
CA PHE A 111 1.87 6.92 -2.99
C PHE A 111 2.36 6.95 -4.45
N PRO A 112 3.16 7.94 -4.90
CA PRO A 112 3.70 7.94 -6.26
C PRO A 112 4.55 6.70 -6.56
N ASP A 113 5.35 6.25 -5.59
CA ASP A 113 6.21 5.07 -5.72
C ASP A 113 5.35 3.79 -5.88
N VAL A 114 4.24 3.71 -5.13
CA VAL A 114 3.29 2.58 -5.20
C VAL A 114 2.61 2.53 -6.57
N ILE A 115 2.14 3.67 -7.09
CA ILE A 115 1.52 3.76 -8.42
C ILE A 115 2.48 3.33 -9.53
N LEU A 116 3.74 3.77 -9.45
CA LEU A 116 4.78 3.33 -10.39
C LEU A 116 5.08 1.84 -10.25
N GLY A 117 5.02 1.27 -9.04
CA GLY A 117 5.08 -0.17 -8.81
C GLY A 117 3.93 -0.93 -9.49
N VAL A 118 2.69 -0.46 -9.33
CA VAL A 118 1.51 -1.05 -10.00
C VAL A 118 1.64 -0.99 -11.53
N LYS A 119 2.11 0.15 -12.06
CA LYS A 119 2.43 0.30 -13.49
C LYS A 119 3.51 -0.67 -13.93
N ALA A 120 4.58 -0.82 -13.15
CA ALA A 120 5.65 -1.78 -13.41
C ALA A 120 5.11 -3.22 -13.45
N MET A 121 4.06 -3.53 -12.70
CA MET A 121 3.39 -4.84 -12.73
C MET A 121 2.52 -5.06 -13.98
N GLY A 122 2.31 -4.02 -14.79
CA GLY A 122 1.56 -4.06 -16.04
C GLY A 122 0.07 -3.73 -15.88
N TYR A 123 -0.31 -3.11 -14.77
CA TYR A 123 -1.68 -2.69 -14.52
C TYR A 123 -1.87 -1.20 -14.84
N GLU A 124 -3.05 -0.86 -15.35
CA GLU A 124 -3.46 0.51 -15.64
C GLU A 124 -3.82 1.22 -14.33
N TYR A 125 -2.96 2.15 -13.90
CA TYR A 125 -3.14 2.88 -12.64
C TYR A 125 -4.14 4.04 -12.74
N ASP A 126 -4.61 4.40 -13.95
CA ASP A 126 -5.55 5.53 -14.16
C ASP A 126 -6.88 5.36 -13.42
N ARG A 127 -7.23 4.12 -13.07
CA ARG A 127 -8.40 3.76 -12.28
C ARG A 127 -8.25 4.09 -10.79
N ILE A 128 -7.02 4.25 -10.31
CA ILE A 128 -6.71 4.55 -8.92
C ILE A 128 -6.81 6.06 -8.70
N LYS A 129 -7.71 6.49 -7.81
CA LYS A 129 -7.96 7.87 -7.44
C LYS A 129 -7.60 8.06 -5.97
N LEU A 130 -6.69 8.98 -5.70
CA LEU A 130 -6.31 9.34 -4.34
C LEU A 130 -7.17 10.50 -3.84
N LEU A 131 -7.87 10.29 -2.72
CA LEU A 131 -8.58 11.32 -1.97
C LEU A 131 -7.81 11.57 -0.66
N MET A 132 -7.15 12.73 -0.58
CA MET A 132 -6.40 13.12 0.59
C MET A 132 -7.24 13.96 1.54
N HIS A 133 -7.28 13.60 2.83
CA HIS A 133 -7.86 14.45 3.86
C HIS A 133 -6.76 15.05 4.76
N GLN A 134 -7.00 16.27 5.22
CA GLN A 134 -6.12 16.97 6.15
C GLN A 134 -6.43 16.57 7.60
N PHE A 135 -5.46 16.74 8.49
CA PHE A 135 -5.68 16.55 9.92
C PHE A 135 -6.65 17.60 10.47
N VAL A 136 -7.58 17.15 11.31
CA VAL A 136 -8.45 18.05 12.07
C VAL A 136 -7.72 18.49 13.32
N ASN A 137 -7.37 19.78 13.39
CA ASN A 137 -6.83 20.38 14.61
C ASN A 137 -7.98 20.90 15.48
N PHE A 138 -8.15 20.31 16.64
CA PHE A 138 -9.02 20.87 17.68
C PHE A 138 -8.30 22.05 18.32
N LYS A 139 -8.87 23.25 18.26
CA LYS A 139 -8.46 24.32 19.18
C LYS A 139 -8.83 23.85 20.58
N GLY A 140 -7.83 23.51 21.39
CA GLY A 140 -8.03 23.30 22.81
C GLY A 140 -8.79 24.49 23.38
N ALA A 141 -9.80 24.22 24.20
CA ALA A 141 -10.45 25.24 24.98
C ALA A 141 -9.39 25.92 25.86
N ASN A 142 -8.96 27.12 25.46
CA ASN A 142 -8.37 28.07 26.40
C ASN A 142 -9.53 28.54 27.29
N GLY A 143 -9.76 27.81 28.37
CA GLY A 143 -10.45 28.29 29.56
C GLY A 143 -9.42 28.83 30.54
#